data_AF-A0A2W4IFR5-F1
#
_entry.id   AF-A0A2W4IFR5-F1
#
_cell.length_a   1.000
_cell.length_b   1.000
_cell.length_c   1.000
_cell.angle_alpha   90.00
_cell.angle_beta   90.00
_cell.angle_gamma   90.00
#
_symmetry.space_group_name_H-M   'P 1'
#
loop_
_entity.id
_entity.type
_entity.pdbx_description
1 polymer ?
#
loop_
_entity_poly.entity_id
_entity_poly.type
_entity_poly.pdbx_seq_one_letter_code
_entity_poly.pdbx_strand_id
1 'polypeptide(L)'
;MKKLLIIPLLIGTLFLAGCDAKDQCLDAGGSYNEATKTCEQAPQGLTYSNLVDQASQEEVKTALLAAGISEENVARFFGQVEHFNDLAGRQYLLQSGFVTTSGAMLPEYDLASIMTNVQEKSPDFVGYNCRITSFGLMKDLIAIEKPEIADASQLFIDQDAIATSPQQIFSPEEHHTLLKTRFQ
;
A
#
# COMPACT_ATOMS: atom_id res chain seq x y z
N MET A 1 -81.79 18.41 13.21
CA MET A 1 -81.09 19.56 12.61
C MET A 1 -79.96 20.00 13.53
N LYS A 2 -78.71 19.79 13.12
CA LYS A 2 -77.54 20.64 13.38
C LYS A 2 -76.34 19.94 12.72
N LYS A 3 -76.04 20.38 11.49
CA LYS A 3 -74.77 20.07 10.82
C LYS A 3 -73.69 20.85 11.56
N LEU A 4 -72.73 20.18 12.18
CA LEU A 4 -71.46 20.80 12.55
C LEU A 4 -70.37 20.13 11.74
N LEU A 5 -69.87 20.87 10.75
CA LEU A 5 -68.65 20.60 10.02
C LEU A 5 -67.48 20.67 11.01
N ILE A 6 -66.70 19.60 11.14
CA ILE A 6 -65.37 19.64 11.73
C ILE A 6 -64.39 19.43 10.57
N ILE A 7 -63.72 20.52 10.20
CA ILE A 7 -62.66 20.57 9.21
C ILE A 7 -61.43 19.88 9.82
N PRO A 8 -60.85 18.83 9.23
CA PRO A 8 -59.56 18.33 9.69
C PRO A 8 -58.49 19.34 9.29
N LEU A 9 -57.88 19.95 10.31
CA LEU A 9 -56.68 20.78 10.19
C LEU A 9 -55.55 19.86 9.65
N LEU A 10 -55.24 19.99 8.36
CA LEU A 10 -54.01 19.41 7.77
C LEU A 10 -52.81 20.10 8.44
N ILE A 11 -52.36 19.54 9.56
CA ILE A 11 -51.03 19.82 10.10
C ILE A 11 -50.07 19.11 9.14
N GLY A 12 -49.62 19.84 8.13
CA GLY A 12 -48.51 19.44 7.29
C GLY A 12 -47.30 19.22 8.19
N THR A 13 -47.01 17.95 8.50
CA THR A 13 -45.68 17.54 8.94
C THR A 13 -44.75 17.75 7.75
N LEU A 14 -44.23 18.97 7.63
CA LEU A 14 -43.06 19.28 6.82
C LEU A 14 -41.88 18.61 7.54
N PHE A 15 -41.73 17.30 7.35
CA PHE A 15 -40.46 16.65 7.62
C PHE A 15 -39.47 17.28 6.65
N LEU A 16 -38.67 18.22 7.17
CA LEU A 16 -37.45 18.66 6.53
C LEU A 16 -36.58 17.41 6.35
N ALA A 17 -36.70 16.76 5.20
CA ALA A 17 -35.68 15.86 4.68
C ALA A 17 -34.49 16.73 4.25
N GLY A 18 -33.85 17.38 5.22
CA GLY A 18 -32.61 18.13 5.07
C GLY A 18 -31.43 17.22 5.34
N CYS A 19 -31.32 16.13 4.57
CA CYS A 19 -30.03 15.48 4.39
C CYS A 19 -29.59 15.85 2.98
N ASP A 20 -28.70 16.84 2.87
CA ASP A 20 -28.05 17.14 1.59
C ASP A 20 -27.20 15.92 1.20
N ALA A 21 -27.27 15.51 -0.08
CA ALA A 21 -26.51 14.37 -0.58
C ALA A 21 -24.99 14.59 -0.44
N LYS A 22 -24.56 15.86 -0.40
CA LYS A 22 -23.20 16.26 -0.06
C LYS A 22 -22.85 15.91 1.38
N ASP A 23 -23.71 16.27 2.33
CA ASP A 23 -23.43 16.05 3.75
C ASP A 23 -23.37 14.55 4.05
N GLN A 24 -24.30 13.77 3.49
CA GLN A 24 -24.23 12.29 3.59
C GLN A 24 -22.97 11.70 2.98
N CYS A 25 -22.47 12.27 1.88
CA CYS A 25 -21.23 11.82 1.24
C CYS A 25 -20.01 12.07 2.13
N LEU A 26 -19.90 13.29 2.65
CA LEU A 26 -18.76 13.71 3.47
C LEU A 26 -18.79 12.99 4.83
N ASP A 27 -19.97 12.78 5.41
CA ASP A 27 -20.14 12.05 6.67
C ASP A 27 -19.76 10.56 6.54
N ALA A 28 -19.91 9.99 5.35
CA ALA A 28 -19.44 8.63 5.02
C ALA A 28 -17.96 8.58 4.60
N GLY A 29 -17.23 9.70 4.71
CA GLY A 29 -15.82 9.80 4.33
C GLY A 29 -15.56 9.86 2.82
N GLY A 30 -16.61 9.99 2.00
CA GLY A 30 -16.49 10.15 0.56
C GLY A 30 -15.99 11.54 0.14
N SER A 31 -15.53 11.64 -1.10
CA SER A 31 -15.19 12.88 -1.78
C SER A 31 -16.36 13.32 -2.66
N TYR A 32 -16.92 14.50 -2.39
CA TYR A 32 -18.05 15.03 -3.16
C TYR A 32 -17.60 15.99 -4.25
N ASN A 33 -17.99 15.72 -5.50
CA ASN A 33 -17.74 16.61 -6.63
C ASN A 33 -18.94 17.54 -6.85
N GLU A 34 -18.74 18.84 -6.62
CA GLU A 34 -19.77 19.87 -6.78
C GLU A 34 -20.22 20.09 -8.23
N ALA A 35 -19.34 19.90 -9.20
CA ALA A 35 -19.65 20.13 -10.61
C ALA A 35 -20.53 19.02 -11.20
N THR A 36 -20.27 17.76 -10.79
CA THR A 36 -21.02 16.59 -11.27
C THR A 36 -22.12 16.15 -10.30
N LYS A 37 -22.16 16.70 -9.08
CA LYS A 37 -23.03 16.29 -7.98
C LYS A 37 -22.91 14.79 -7.65
N THR A 38 -21.69 14.27 -7.71
CA THR A 38 -21.40 12.85 -7.45
C THR A 38 -20.56 12.69 -6.20
N CYS A 39 -20.89 11.68 -5.41
CA CYS A 39 -20.09 11.24 -4.28
C CYS A 39 -19.19 10.06 -4.69
N GLU A 40 -17.88 10.23 -4.56
CA GLU A 40 -16.93 9.14 -4.63
C GLU A 40 -16.72 8.59 -3.22
N GLN A 41 -17.16 7.36 -2.97
CA GLN A 41 -17.05 6.76 -1.65
C GLN A 41 -15.57 6.55 -1.30
N ALA A 42 -15.21 6.75 -0.03
CA ALA A 42 -13.89 6.34 0.44
C ALA A 42 -13.67 4.85 0.14
N PRO A 43 -12.43 4.45 -0.20
CA PRO A 43 -12.09 3.05 -0.31
C PRO A 43 -12.51 2.33 0.97
N GLN A 44 -13.28 1.24 0.80
CA GLN A 44 -13.88 0.51 1.92
C GLN A 44 -12.85 -0.35 2.69
N GLY A 45 -11.57 -0.26 2.33
CA GLY A 45 -10.49 -1.03 2.90
C GLY A 45 -9.31 -1.17 1.93
N LEU A 46 -8.19 -1.63 2.47
CA LEU A 46 -7.00 -2.08 1.77
C LEU A 46 -7.01 -3.61 1.75
N THR A 47 -6.93 -4.20 0.56
CA THR A 47 -6.62 -5.62 0.41
C THR A 47 -5.11 -5.81 0.45
N TYR A 48 -4.61 -6.66 1.36
CA TYR A 48 -3.18 -6.90 1.51
C TYR A 48 -2.87 -8.37 1.83
N SER A 49 -1.61 -8.72 1.60
CA SER A 49 -0.99 -9.97 2.06
C SER A 49 0.42 -9.69 2.57
N ASN A 50 0.88 -10.48 3.53
CA ASN A 50 2.29 -10.53 3.90
C ASN A 50 3.08 -11.59 3.12
N LEU A 51 2.42 -12.28 2.19
CA LEU A 51 3.03 -13.31 1.35
C LEU A 51 3.75 -14.39 2.17
N VAL A 52 3.16 -14.73 3.33
CA VAL A 52 3.70 -15.76 4.23
C VAL A 52 3.41 -17.16 3.70
N ASP A 53 2.26 -17.35 3.06
CA ASP A 53 1.86 -18.64 2.49
C ASP A 53 2.24 -18.77 1.02
N GLN A 54 2.47 -20.01 0.59
CA GLN A 54 2.85 -20.31 -0.79
C GLN A 54 1.76 -19.94 -1.81
N ALA A 55 0.47 -20.01 -1.46
CA ALA A 55 -0.59 -19.76 -2.44
C ALA A 55 -0.61 -18.28 -2.85
N SER A 56 -0.53 -17.34 -1.90
CA SER A 56 -0.40 -15.92 -2.21
C SER A 56 0.91 -15.59 -2.94
N GLN A 57 2.02 -16.25 -2.60
CA GLN A 57 3.27 -16.10 -3.32
C GLN A 57 3.16 -16.54 -4.79
N GLU A 58 2.55 -17.70 -5.08
CA GLU A 58 2.39 -18.19 -6.46
C GLU A 58 1.46 -17.30 -7.29
N GLU A 59 0.40 -16.74 -6.69
CA GLU A 59 -0.47 -15.77 -7.36
C GLU A 59 0.32 -14.52 -7.78
N VAL A 60 1.06 -13.92 -6.83
CA VAL A 60 1.88 -12.73 -7.11
C VAL A 60 2.99 -13.05 -8.11
N LYS A 61 3.67 -14.18 -7.97
CA LYS A 61 4.71 -14.64 -8.90
C LYS A 61 4.17 -14.74 -10.33
N THR A 62 3.00 -15.35 -10.49
CA THR A 62 2.34 -15.48 -11.80
C THR A 62 2.04 -14.12 -12.41
N ALA A 63 1.52 -13.19 -11.61
CA ALA A 63 1.23 -11.82 -12.06
C ALA A 63 2.49 -11.05 -12.47
N LEU A 64 3.57 -11.13 -11.68
CA LEU A 64 4.85 -10.46 -11.97
C LEU A 64 5.48 -10.99 -13.28
N LEU A 65 5.49 -12.31 -13.46
CA LEU A 65 6.00 -12.93 -14.70
C LEU A 65 5.15 -12.55 -15.92
N ALA A 66 3.83 -12.53 -15.77
CA ALA A 66 2.91 -12.09 -16.83
C ALA A 66 3.11 -10.61 -17.20
N ALA A 67 3.55 -9.77 -16.25
CA ALA A 67 3.91 -8.38 -16.48
C ALA A 67 5.30 -8.20 -17.15
N GLY A 68 6.00 -9.29 -17.46
CA GLY A 68 7.31 -9.25 -18.12
C GLY A 68 8.49 -9.06 -17.18
N ILE A 69 8.30 -9.17 -15.87
CA ILE A 69 9.40 -9.13 -14.91
C ILE A 69 10.19 -10.44 -15.02
N SER A 70 11.52 -10.35 -15.06
CA SER A 70 12.39 -11.51 -15.22
C SER A 70 12.31 -12.47 -14.02
N GLU A 71 12.45 -13.78 -14.27
CA GLU A 71 12.44 -14.79 -13.20
C GLU A 71 13.47 -14.49 -12.10
N GLU A 72 14.63 -13.95 -12.47
CA GLU A 72 15.68 -13.53 -11.54
C GLU A 72 15.19 -12.43 -10.60
N ASN A 73 14.54 -11.38 -11.13
CA ASN A 73 14.03 -10.28 -10.31
C ASN A 73 12.86 -10.73 -9.43
N VAL A 74 12.00 -11.62 -9.93
CA VAL A 74 10.92 -12.23 -9.13
C VAL A 74 11.50 -13.08 -8.00
N ALA A 75 12.50 -13.91 -8.26
CA ALA A 75 13.16 -14.72 -7.24
C ALA A 75 13.85 -13.85 -6.18
N ARG A 76 14.52 -12.77 -6.59
CA ARG A 76 15.11 -11.79 -5.67
C ARG A 76 14.05 -11.17 -4.76
N PHE A 77 12.93 -10.73 -5.33
CA PHE A 77 11.81 -10.14 -4.57
C PHE A 77 11.28 -11.09 -3.49
N PHE A 78 11.00 -12.35 -3.85
CA PHE A 78 10.53 -13.33 -2.86
C PHE A 78 11.60 -13.67 -1.81
N GLY A 79 12.89 -13.65 -2.17
CA GLY A 79 13.98 -13.76 -1.18
C GLY A 79 13.98 -12.61 -0.16
N GLN A 80 13.62 -11.40 -0.58
CA GLN A 80 13.48 -10.24 0.32
C GLN A 80 12.22 -10.35 1.20
N VAL A 81 11.10 -10.83 0.64
CA VAL A 81 9.87 -11.11 1.38
C VAL A 81 10.10 -12.15 2.47
N GLU A 82 10.70 -13.29 2.12
CA GLU A 82 11.03 -14.37 3.06
C GLU A 82 11.91 -13.83 4.20
N HIS A 83 12.95 -13.08 3.84
CA HIS A 83 13.88 -12.49 4.80
C HIS A 83 13.18 -11.51 5.76
N PHE A 84 12.34 -10.61 5.26
CA PHE A 84 11.57 -9.71 6.11
C PHE A 84 10.62 -10.47 7.03
N ASN A 85 9.90 -11.47 6.51
CA ASN A 85 8.96 -12.26 7.29
C ASN A 85 9.65 -13.01 8.45
N ASP A 86 10.88 -13.47 8.24
CA ASP A 86 11.70 -14.11 9.29
C ASP A 86 12.23 -13.10 10.32
N LEU A 87 12.64 -11.90 9.88
CA LEU A 87 13.04 -10.82 10.79
C LEU A 87 11.88 -10.37 11.66
N ALA A 88 10.75 -9.99 11.05
CA ALA A 88 9.55 -9.50 11.72
C ALA A 88 8.95 -10.51 12.70
N GLY A 89 9.16 -11.81 12.44
CA GLY A 89 8.54 -12.90 13.18
C GLY A 89 7.19 -13.23 12.58
N ARG A 90 7.12 -14.34 11.85
CA ARG A 90 5.97 -14.73 11.03
C ARG A 90 4.66 -14.70 11.81
N GLN A 91 4.64 -15.06 13.09
CA GLN A 91 3.44 -15.07 13.92
C GLN A 91 2.74 -13.71 14.07
N TYR A 92 3.45 -12.60 13.79
CA TYR A 92 2.90 -11.24 13.85
C TYR A 92 2.35 -10.75 12.50
N LEU A 93 2.41 -11.59 11.47
CA LEU A 93 2.00 -11.26 10.11
C LEU A 93 0.72 -12.02 9.73
N LEU A 94 0.09 -11.60 8.63
CA LEU A 94 -1.01 -12.35 8.04
C LEU A 94 -0.49 -13.69 7.52
N GLN A 95 -1.02 -14.79 8.07
CA GLN A 95 -0.50 -16.13 7.80
C GLN A 95 -0.86 -16.67 6.42
N SER A 96 -1.98 -16.25 5.82
CA SER A 96 -2.44 -16.82 4.57
C SER A 96 -3.32 -15.88 3.76
N GLY A 97 -3.12 -15.91 2.44
CA GLY A 97 -3.99 -15.31 1.44
C GLY A 97 -3.97 -13.79 1.48
N PHE A 98 -5.06 -13.21 1.02
CA PHE A 98 -5.30 -11.78 1.02
C PHE A 98 -6.48 -11.47 1.94
N VAL A 99 -6.36 -10.43 2.75
CA VAL A 99 -7.47 -9.92 3.58
C VAL A 99 -7.73 -8.47 3.25
N THR A 100 -8.98 -8.06 3.34
CA THR A 100 -9.39 -6.66 3.18
C THR A 100 -9.71 -6.10 4.55
N THR A 101 -9.08 -4.98 4.89
CA THR A 101 -9.39 -4.26 6.12
C THR A 101 -10.82 -3.71 6.09
N SER A 102 -11.43 -3.55 7.26
CA SER A 102 -12.80 -3.01 7.38
C SER A 102 -12.76 -1.49 7.53
N GLY A 103 -12.72 -0.76 6.41
CA GLY A 103 -12.76 0.71 6.39
C GLY A 103 -11.45 1.44 6.74
N ALA A 104 -10.38 0.70 7.07
CA ALA A 104 -9.05 1.27 7.33
C ALA A 104 -8.15 1.18 6.09
N MET A 105 -7.31 2.18 5.85
CA MET A 105 -6.34 2.14 4.73
C MET A 105 -4.99 1.52 5.09
N LEU A 106 -4.86 0.99 6.31
CA LEU A 106 -3.65 0.39 6.82
C LEU A 106 -3.98 -0.92 7.54
N PRO A 107 -3.13 -1.95 7.42
CA PRO A 107 -3.25 -3.17 8.21
C PRO A 107 -2.96 -2.88 9.69
N GLU A 108 -3.62 -3.63 10.57
CA GLU A 108 -3.32 -3.63 12.00
C GLU A 108 -2.25 -4.68 12.32
N TYR A 109 -1.14 -4.25 12.92
CA TYR A 109 -0.06 -5.13 13.36
C TYR A 109 0.35 -4.83 14.80
N ASP A 110 0.91 -5.83 15.47
CA ASP A 110 1.71 -5.61 16.68
C ASP A 110 3.08 -5.05 16.29
N LEU A 111 3.11 -3.76 15.97
CA LEU A 111 4.32 -3.06 15.52
C LEU A 111 5.42 -3.09 16.59
N ALA A 112 5.07 -3.07 17.87
CA ALA A 112 6.04 -3.14 18.95
C ALA A 112 6.83 -4.46 18.91
N SER A 113 6.14 -5.60 18.80
CA SER A 113 6.79 -6.90 18.67
C SER A 113 7.60 -7.03 17.37
N ILE A 114 7.04 -6.57 16.24
CA ILE A 114 7.74 -6.61 14.94
C ILE A 114 9.04 -5.80 14.99
N MET A 115 8.96 -4.54 15.47
CA MET A 115 10.13 -3.66 15.55
C MET A 115 11.18 -4.20 16.52
N THR A 116 10.76 -4.79 17.64
CA THR A 116 11.68 -5.44 18.59
C THR A 116 12.43 -6.58 17.92
N ASN A 117 11.73 -7.48 17.22
CA ASN A 117 12.37 -8.60 16.52
C ASN A 117 13.34 -8.12 15.43
N VAL A 118 12.95 -7.12 14.64
CA VAL A 118 13.81 -6.56 13.59
C VAL A 118 15.06 -5.94 14.19
N GLN A 119 14.92 -5.14 15.26
CA GLN A 119 16.04 -4.49 15.91
C GLN A 119 17.01 -5.49 16.56
N GLU A 120 16.51 -6.56 17.18
CA GLU A 120 17.35 -7.60 17.78
C GLU A 120 18.12 -8.43 16.75
N LYS A 121 17.49 -8.74 15.61
CA LYS A 121 18.08 -9.62 14.59
C LYS A 121 18.89 -8.86 13.53
N SER A 122 18.59 -7.58 13.31
CA SER A 122 19.18 -6.77 12.23
C SER A 122 19.27 -5.28 12.62
N PRO A 123 20.06 -4.94 13.66
CA PRO A 123 20.06 -3.59 14.25
C PRO A 123 20.49 -2.47 13.29
N ASP A 124 21.35 -2.78 12.31
CA ASP A 124 21.92 -1.80 11.37
C ASP A 124 21.19 -1.79 10.02
N PHE A 125 20.25 -2.71 9.78
CA PHE A 125 19.55 -2.84 8.51
C PHE A 125 18.21 -2.11 8.53
N VAL A 126 18.15 -0.98 7.82
CA VAL A 126 16.96 -0.12 7.77
C VAL A 126 15.84 -0.66 6.86
N GLY A 127 16.07 -1.80 6.20
CA GLY A 127 15.13 -2.41 5.27
C GLY A 127 15.23 -1.88 3.83
N TYR A 128 14.64 -2.63 2.89
CA TYR A 128 14.51 -2.18 1.50
C TYR A 128 13.28 -1.31 1.37
N ASN A 129 13.49 -0.04 1.02
CA ASN A 129 12.38 0.88 0.80
C ASN A 129 11.75 0.71 -0.59
N CYS A 130 10.70 1.49 -0.86
CA CYS A 130 9.95 1.43 -2.11
C CYS A 130 10.83 1.64 -3.35
N ARG A 131 11.89 2.45 -3.27
CA ARG A 131 12.79 2.75 -4.39
C ARG A 131 13.67 1.54 -4.72
N ILE A 132 14.31 0.95 -3.72
CA ILE A 132 15.12 -0.27 -3.87
C ILE A 132 14.27 -1.42 -4.42
N THR A 133 13.11 -1.64 -3.83
CA THR A 133 12.20 -2.73 -4.23
C THR A 133 11.67 -2.53 -5.64
N SER A 134 11.21 -1.33 -5.99
CA SER A 134 10.69 -1.05 -7.34
C SER A 134 11.78 -1.18 -8.40
N PHE A 135 12.98 -0.66 -8.12
CA PHE A 135 14.13 -0.83 -9.02
C PHE A 135 14.49 -2.31 -9.18
N GLY A 136 14.59 -3.07 -8.09
CA GLY A 136 14.91 -4.50 -8.13
C GLY A 136 13.92 -5.33 -8.94
N LEU A 137 12.64 -4.97 -8.92
CA LEU A 137 11.60 -5.59 -9.74
C LEU A 137 11.69 -5.16 -11.22
N MET A 138 11.79 -3.86 -11.47
CA MET A 138 11.51 -3.27 -12.79
C MET A 138 12.76 -2.88 -13.59
N LYS A 139 13.98 -3.03 -13.06
CA LYS A 139 15.22 -2.55 -13.69
C LYS A 139 15.39 -2.96 -15.16
N ASP A 140 14.94 -4.17 -15.53
CA ASP A 140 15.09 -4.69 -16.90
C ASP A 140 14.05 -4.10 -17.87
N LEU A 141 13.01 -3.44 -17.34
CA LEU A 141 11.93 -2.79 -18.09
C LEU A 141 12.11 -1.28 -18.21
N ILE A 142 13.07 -0.70 -17.47
CA ILE A 142 13.30 0.75 -17.42
C ILE A 142 14.50 1.10 -18.28
N ALA A 143 14.29 1.95 -19.30
CA ALA A 143 15.38 2.55 -20.07
C ALA A 143 15.64 3.99 -19.57
N ILE A 144 16.87 4.28 -19.15
CA ILE A 144 17.29 5.61 -18.72
C ILE A 144 17.99 6.30 -19.89
N GLU A 145 17.26 7.14 -20.63
CA GLU A 145 17.80 7.80 -21.83
C GLU A 145 18.89 8.85 -21.52
N LYS A 146 18.80 9.52 -20.36
CA LYS A 146 19.73 10.55 -19.92
C LYS A 146 20.09 10.37 -18.44
N PRO A 147 21.06 9.50 -18.12
CA PRO A 147 21.55 9.35 -16.77
C PRO A 147 22.38 10.58 -16.39
N GLU A 148 21.74 11.68 -16.01
CA GLU A 148 22.43 12.75 -15.33
C GLU A 148 22.83 12.28 -13.93
N ILE A 149 23.95 12.80 -13.43
CA ILE A 149 24.35 12.58 -12.04
C ILE A 149 23.33 13.32 -11.18
N ALA A 150 22.32 12.59 -10.72
CA ALA A 150 21.44 13.08 -9.69
C ALA A 150 22.28 13.36 -8.43
N ASP A 151 21.98 14.47 -7.75
CA ASP A 151 22.48 14.68 -6.39
C ASP A 151 22.04 13.50 -5.50
N ALA A 152 22.97 12.59 -5.26
CA ALA A 152 22.76 11.38 -4.48
C ALA A 152 22.88 11.63 -2.97
N SER A 153 23.11 12.88 -2.53
CA SER A 153 23.18 13.23 -1.10
C SER A 153 21.90 12.87 -0.35
N GLN A 154 20.75 12.88 -1.05
CA GLN A 154 19.45 12.52 -0.48
C GLN A 154 19.18 11.00 -0.48
N LEU A 155 20.08 10.19 -1.05
CA LEU A 155 19.95 8.74 -1.15
C LEU A 155 20.72 8.01 -0.05
N PHE A 156 20.99 8.68 1.08
CA PHE A 156 21.75 8.08 2.18
C PHE A 156 21.04 6.85 2.77
N ILE A 157 19.70 6.88 2.88
CA ILE A 157 18.92 5.71 3.34
C ILE A 157 19.06 4.52 2.40
N ASP A 158 19.06 4.77 1.08
CA ASP A 158 19.26 3.69 0.11
C ASP A 158 20.67 3.10 0.21
N GLN A 159 21.67 3.96 0.33
CA GLN A 159 23.07 3.55 0.44
C GLN A 159 23.29 2.77 1.73
N ASP A 160 22.75 3.24 2.85
CA ASP A 160 22.83 2.54 4.14
C ASP A 160 22.13 1.18 4.05
N ALA A 161 20.90 1.11 3.51
CA ALA A 161 20.17 -0.14 3.33
C ALA A 161 20.94 -1.16 2.48
N ILE A 162 21.63 -0.71 1.42
CA ILE A 162 22.42 -1.58 0.55
C ILE A 162 23.72 -2.00 1.24
N ALA A 163 24.37 -1.09 1.97
CA ALA A 163 25.64 -1.34 2.65
C ALA A 163 25.48 -2.30 3.85
N THR A 164 24.36 -2.21 4.57
CA THR A 164 24.06 -3.06 5.74
C THR A 164 23.15 -4.24 5.41
N SER A 165 22.80 -4.42 4.13
CA SER A 165 21.99 -5.54 3.71
C SER A 165 22.68 -6.88 4.02
N PRO A 166 21.96 -7.87 4.58
CA PRO A 166 22.48 -9.21 4.79
C PRO A 166 22.58 -10.02 3.49
N GLN A 167 22.11 -9.48 2.36
CA GLN A 167 22.11 -10.12 1.06
C GLN A 167 22.75 -9.20 0.03
N GLN A 168 23.55 -9.75 -0.90
CA GLN A 168 23.98 -8.96 -2.04
C GLN A 168 22.82 -8.84 -3.04
N ILE A 169 22.07 -7.73 -2.96
CA ILE A 169 20.87 -7.53 -3.78
C ILE A 169 21.17 -6.92 -5.17
N PHE A 170 22.31 -6.24 -5.33
CA PHE A 170 22.72 -5.59 -6.58
C PHE A 170 24.20 -5.81 -6.87
N SER A 171 24.53 -5.94 -8.16
CA SER A 171 25.87 -5.77 -8.67
C SER A 171 26.32 -4.30 -8.57
N PRO A 172 27.63 -4.00 -8.68
CA PRO A 172 28.11 -2.61 -8.71
C PRO A 172 27.47 -1.77 -9.83
N GLU A 173 27.19 -2.38 -10.99
CA GLU A 173 26.55 -1.71 -12.12
C GLU A 173 25.08 -1.39 -11.85
N GLU A 174 24.34 -2.34 -11.26
CA GLU A 174 22.96 -2.13 -10.85
C GLU A 174 22.86 -1.09 -9.74
N HIS A 175 23.77 -1.10 -8.76
CA HIS A 175 23.83 -0.08 -7.73
C HIS A 175 24.08 1.31 -8.33
N HIS A 176 25.04 1.43 -9.26
CA HIS A 176 25.29 2.68 -9.97
C HIS A 176 24.06 3.17 -10.76
N THR A 177 23.34 2.23 -11.39
CA THR A 177 22.12 2.53 -12.14
C THR A 177 20.98 2.96 -11.22
N LEU A 178 20.81 2.29 -10.07
CA LEU A 178 19.87 2.68 -9.04
C LEU A 178 20.12 4.14 -8.66
N LEU A 179 21.34 4.54 -8.31
CA LEU A 179 21.66 5.92 -7.89
C LEU A 179 21.33 6.99 -8.95
N LYS A 180 21.26 6.61 -10.23
CA LYS A 180 20.88 7.49 -11.34
C LYS A 180 19.38 7.50 -11.66
N THR A 181 18.63 6.53 -11.14
CA THR A 181 17.20 6.42 -11.36
C THR A 181 16.45 7.38 -10.43
N ARG A 182 15.76 8.37 -11.02
CA ARG A 182 14.71 9.14 -10.33
C ARG A 182 13.36 8.63 -10.77
N PHE A 183 12.63 8.00 -9.86
CA PHE A 183 11.18 7.87 -10.01
C PHE A 183 10.61 9.27 -9.71
N GLN A 184 10.17 9.98 -10.75
CA GLN A 184 9.44 11.25 -10.62
C GLN A 184 7.94 10.95 -10.69
#